data_AF-A0A1W9QLK6-F1
#
_entry.id   AF-A0A1W9QLK6-F1
#
_cell.length_a   1.000
_cell.length_b   1.000
_cell.length_c   1.000
_cell.angle_alpha   90.00
_cell.angle_beta   90.00
_cell.angle_gamma   90.00
#
_symmetry.space_group_name_H-M   'P 1'
#
loop_
_entity.id
_entity.type
_entity.pdbx_description
1 polymer ?
#
loop_
_entity_poly.entity_id
_entity_poly.type
_entity_poly.pdbx_seq_one_letter_code
_entity_poly.pdbx_strand_id
1 'polypeptide(L)'
;MIPKDRKQEWNSPEKSRNRLFGGKMKKILIVIVILLLSNLLMALPEITFKEMEHDFGTIKEEDGPVEYKFEFTNTGDEPLKLIRVKAT
;
A
#
# COMPACT_ATOMS: atom_id res chain seq x y z
N MET A 1 -3.81 -22.05 -60.44
CA MET A 1 -4.17 -23.09 -59.45
C MET A 1 -3.54 -22.70 -58.12
N ILE A 2 -4.32 -22.32 -57.11
CA ILE A 2 -3.77 -21.91 -55.80
C ILE A 2 -3.65 -23.16 -54.91
N PRO A 3 -2.49 -23.44 -54.28
CA PRO A 3 -2.32 -24.57 -53.37
C PRO A 3 -3.37 -24.58 -52.26
N LYS A 4 -4.05 -25.72 -52.05
CA LYS A 4 -5.18 -25.90 -51.11
C LYS A 4 -4.74 -25.98 -49.63
N ASP A 5 -3.46 -26.20 -49.38
CA ASP A 5 -2.80 -26.29 -48.08
C ASP A 5 -2.80 -24.95 -47.30
N ARG A 6 -2.67 -23.82 -48.01
CA ARG A 6 -2.60 -22.48 -47.40
C ARG A 6 -3.85 -22.09 -46.60
N LYS A 7 -5.01 -22.71 -46.89
CA LYS A 7 -6.27 -22.41 -46.17
C LYS A 7 -6.34 -23.05 -44.79
N GLN A 8 -5.66 -24.17 -44.55
CA GLN A 8 -5.68 -24.85 -43.24
C GLN A 8 -4.86 -24.09 -42.20
N GLU A 9 -3.76 -23.49 -42.61
CA GLU A 9 -2.88 -22.69 -41.77
C GLU A 9 -3.55 -21.40 -41.23
N TRP A 10 -4.52 -20.86 -41.99
CA TRP A 10 -5.22 -19.62 -41.64
C TRP A 10 -6.14 -19.77 -40.41
N ASN A 11 -6.63 -20.99 -40.15
CA ASN A 11 -7.65 -21.31 -39.15
C ASN A 11 -7.13 -22.10 -37.95
N SER A 12 -5.82 -22.22 -37.74
CA SER A 12 -5.29 -22.86 -36.53
C SER A 12 -5.74 -22.11 -35.26
N PRO A 13 -6.31 -22.81 -34.25
CA PRO A 13 -6.81 -22.20 -33.01
C PRO A 13 -5.71 -21.43 -32.24
N GLU A 14 -4.45 -21.78 -32.47
CA GLU A 14 -3.30 -21.08 -31.90
C GLU A 14 -3.14 -19.65 -32.47
N LYS A 15 -3.39 -19.49 -33.78
CA LYS A 15 -3.32 -18.18 -34.47
C LYS A 15 -4.52 -17.31 -34.15
N SER A 16 -5.70 -17.88 -33.88
CA SER A 16 -6.88 -17.12 -33.42
C SER A 16 -6.75 -16.70 -31.96
N ARG A 17 -6.20 -17.56 -31.09
CA ARG A 17 -5.89 -17.23 -29.69
C ARG A 17 -4.96 -16.02 -29.58
N ASN A 18 -3.90 -15.95 -30.38
CA ASN A 18 -2.97 -14.82 -30.38
C ASN A 18 -3.58 -13.54 -31.00
N ARG A 19 -4.61 -13.69 -31.85
CA ARG A 19 -5.36 -12.56 -32.46
C ARG A 19 -6.46 -12.01 -31.54
N LEU A 20 -7.05 -12.85 -30.70
CA LEU A 20 -8.05 -12.45 -29.70
C LEU A 20 -7.44 -11.52 -28.65
N PHE A 21 -6.21 -11.77 -28.20
CA PHE A 21 -5.43 -10.85 -27.36
C PHE A 21 -4.77 -9.72 -28.19
N GLY A 22 -5.57 -9.02 -29.00
CA GLY A 22 -5.11 -7.92 -29.84
C GLY A 22 -4.44 -6.79 -29.04
N GLY A 23 -3.54 -6.05 -29.67
CA GLY A 23 -2.72 -5.00 -29.02
C GLY A 23 -3.53 -3.93 -28.28
N LYS A 24 -4.81 -3.73 -28.63
CA LYS A 24 -5.73 -2.85 -27.90
C LYS A 24 -6.06 -3.37 -26.48
N MET A 25 -6.31 -4.67 -26.31
CA MET A 25 -6.61 -5.26 -24.99
C MET A 25 -5.38 -5.34 -24.08
N LYS A 26 -4.19 -5.56 -24.66
CA LYS A 26 -2.92 -5.50 -23.91
C LYS A 26 -2.65 -4.08 -23.39
N LYS A 27 -2.93 -3.05 -24.17
CA LYS A 27 -2.82 -1.64 -23.74
C LYS A 27 -3.83 -1.31 -22.63
N ILE A 28 -5.07 -1.77 -22.74
CA ILE A 28 -6.08 -1.59 -21.69
C ILE A 28 -5.64 -2.29 -20.39
N LEU A 29 -5.13 -3.52 -20.47
CA LEU A 29 -4.60 -4.23 -19.30
C LEU A 29 -3.43 -3.49 -18.66
N ILE A 30 -2.50 -2.94 -19.47
CA ILE A 30 -1.39 -2.12 -18.97
C ILE A 30 -1.91 -0.86 -18.26
N VAL A 31 -2.91 -0.17 -18.81
CA VAL A 31 -3.51 1.01 -18.16
C VAL A 31 -4.18 0.64 -16.85
N ILE A 32 -4.92 -0.47 -16.78
CA ILE A 32 -5.53 -0.96 -15.53
C ILE A 32 -4.45 -1.30 -14.50
N VAL A 33 -3.38 -1.96 -14.89
CA VAL A 33 -2.25 -2.28 -13.99
C VAL A 33 -1.59 -1.00 -13.47
N ILE A 34 -1.38 0.02 -14.32
CA ILE A 34 -0.82 1.32 -13.91
C ILE A 34 -1.75 2.04 -12.92
N LEU A 35 -3.07 2.03 -13.15
CA LEU A 35 -4.05 2.63 -12.25
C LEU A 35 -4.16 1.90 -10.89
N LEU A 36 -3.90 0.59 -10.87
CA LEU A 36 -3.85 -0.17 -9.61
C LEU A 36 -2.56 0.10 -8.84
N LEU A 37 -1.42 0.20 -9.54
CA LEU A 37 -0.11 0.46 -8.94
C LEU A 37 0.08 1.89 -8.41
N SER A 38 -0.70 2.87 -8.89
CA SER A 38 -0.58 4.26 -8.45
C SER A 38 -0.94 4.51 -6.97
N ASN A 39 -1.57 3.54 -6.29
CA ASN A 39 -1.93 3.67 -4.86
C ASN A 39 -0.79 3.35 -3.90
N LEU A 40 0.37 2.87 -4.38
CA LEU A 40 1.48 2.41 -3.54
C LEU A 40 2.43 3.53 -3.07
N LEU A 41 2.16 4.78 -3.43
CA LEU A 41 3.08 5.92 -3.21
C LEU A 41 2.48 6.97 -2.26
N MET A 42 1.72 6.55 -1.27
CA MET A 42 1.19 7.48 -0.27
C MET A 42 2.15 7.56 0.91
N ALA A 43 3.01 8.58 0.88
CA ALA A 43 3.82 8.96 2.01
C ALA A 43 2.94 9.66 3.07
N LEU A 44 3.00 9.22 4.33
CA LEU A 44 2.12 9.67 5.41
C LEU A 44 2.91 9.74 6.73
N PRO A 45 2.64 10.74 7.59
CA PRO A 45 3.19 10.76 8.94
C PRO A 45 2.54 9.66 9.78
N GLU A 46 3.33 8.95 10.58
CA GLU A 46 2.86 7.84 11.42
C GLU A 46 3.51 7.94 12.80
N ILE A 47 2.70 7.95 13.86
CA ILE A 47 3.20 8.01 15.24
C ILE A 47 3.16 6.62 15.87
N THR A 48 4.31 6.14 16.32
CA THR A 48 4.43 4.87 17.05
C THR A 48 4.93 5.14 18.47
N PHE A 49 4.11 4.81 19.47
CA PHE A 49 4.48 4.89 20.88
C PHE A 49 5.23 3.65 21.32
N LYS A 50 6.23 3.84 22.19
CA LYS A 50 6.96 2.73 22.82
C LYS A 50 6.05 1.94 23.76
N GLU A 51 5.23 2.66 24.51
CA GLU A 51 4.23 2.14 25.43
C GLU A 51 3.00 3.07 25.38
N MET A 52 1.81 2.48 25.43
CA MET A 52 0.54 3.24 25.39
C MET A 52 -0.03 3.49 26.79
N GLU A 53 0.45 2.74 27.78
CA GLU A 53 -0.05 2.74 29.15
C GLU A 53 1.14 2.63 30.10
N HIS A 54 1.02 3.26 31.27
CA HIS A 54 1.98 3.15 32.36
C HIS A 54 1.21 2.95 33.67
N ASP A 55 1.56 1.90 34.41
CA ASP A 55 1.04 1.66 35.75
C ASP A 55 2.04 2.23 36.77
N PHE A 56 1.61 3.27 37.48
CA PHE A 56 2.40 3.86 38.57
C PHE A 56 2.46 2.95 39.81
N GLY A 57 1.61 1.93 39.88
CA GLY A 57 1.50 1.02 41.01
C GLY A 57 0.97 1.73 42.26
N THR A 58 1.54 1.38 43.41
CA THR A 58 1.20 2.00 44.69
C THR A 58 2.14 3.16 44.97
N ILE A 59 1.58 4.36 45.06
CA ILE A 59 2.31 5.58 45.43
C ILE A 59 1.94 5.92 46.87
N LYS A 60 2.92 6.16 47.74
CA LYS A 60 2.62 6.71 49.06
C LYS A 60 2.51 8.22 48.98
N GLU A 61 1.61 8.80 49.77
CA GLU A 61 1.41 10.25 49.80
C GLU A 61 2.69 11.03 50.18
N GLU A 62 3.54 10.42 51.01
CA GLU A 62 4.84 10.97 51.43
C GLU A 62 5.89 11.06 50.29
N ASP A 63 5.72 10.27 49.23
CA ASP A 63 6.67 10.19 48.11
C ASP A 63 6.55 11.40 47.14
N GLY A 64 5.48 12.18 47.28
CA GLY A 64 5.26 13.39 46.49
C GLY A 64 4.86 13.11 45.03
N PRO A 65 5.01 14.11 44.13
CA PRO A 65 4.57 13.98 42.74
C PRO A 65 5.45 13.01 41.96
N VAL A 66 4.81 12.16 41.15
CA VAL A 66 5.47 11.22 40.22
C VAL A 66 5.19 11.62 38.78
N GLU A 67 6.13 11.35 37.89
CA GLU A 67 6.03 11.66 36.46
C GLU A 67 6.42 10.46 35.61
N TYR A 68 5.77 10.30 34.46
CA TYR A 68 6.15 9.34 33.43
C TYR A 68 6.23 10.03 32.07
N LYS A 69 7.21 9.62 31.24
CA LYS A 69 7.43 10.18 29.90
C LYS A 69 7.07 9.13 28.84
N PHE A 70 6.04 9.42 28.06
CA PHE A 70 5.69 8.62 26.89
C PHE A 70 6.61 8.96 25.72
N GLU A 71 7.45 8.00 25.34
CA GLU A 71 8.31 8.07 24.16
C GLU A 71 7.54 7.62 22.92
N PHE A 72 7.70 8.36 21.82
CA PHE A 72 7.18 7.97 20.51
C PHE A 72 8.19 8.30 19.41
N THR A 73 8.05 7.63 18.28
CA THR A 73 8.84 7.85 17.06
C THR A 73 7.90 8.11 15.88
N ASN A 74 8.28 9.04 15.00
CA ASN A 74 7.64 9.15 13.69
C ASN A 74 8.19 8.04 12.79
N THR A 75 7.40 6.99 12.56
CA THR A 75 7.77 5.86 11.68
C THR A 75 7.34 6.08 10.23
N GLY A 76 6.59 7.15 9.98
CA GLY A 76 6.18 7.57 8.65
C GLY A 76 7.32 8.19 7.84
N ASP A 77 7.07 8.34 6.55
CA ASP A 77 7.97 8.91 5.55
C ASP A 77 7.72 10.40 5.29
N GLU A 78 6.82 11.02 6.06
CA GLU A 78 6.55 12.47 6.07
C GLU A 78 6.72 13.07 7.48
N PRO A 79 7.01 14.38 7.61
CA PRO A 79 7.14 15.04 8.91
C PRO A 79 5.85 15.00 9.75
N LEU A 80 5.97 14.52 10.99
CA LEU A 80 4.88 14.54 11.97
C LEU A 80 4.87 15.86 12.78
N LYS A 81 3.80 16.65 12.66
CA LYS A 81 3.60 17.88 13.43
C LYS A 81 2.54 17.70 14.52
N LEU A 82 2.93 17.90 15.78
CA LEU A 82 2.00 17.91 16.90
C LEU A 82 1.35 19.30 17.05
N ILE A 83 0.02 19.37 16.90
CA ILE A 83 -0.74 20.64 16.93
C ILE A 83 -1.45 20.84 18.28
N ARG A 84 -1.93 19.76 18.90
CA ARG A 84 -2.63 19.79 20.19
C ARG A 84 -2.39 18.47 20.92
N VAL A 85 -2.11 18.57 22.21
CA VAL A 85 -2.06 17.44 23.13
C VAL A 85 -3.10 17.66 24.20
N LYS A 86 -3.88 16.63 24.56
CA LYS A 86 -4.91 16.68 25.58
C LYS A 86 -4.81 15.44 26.46
N ALA A 87 -4.71 15.64 27.77
CA ALA A 87 -4.97 14.59 28.75
C ALA A 87 -6.50 14.41 28.87
N THR A 88 -6.97 13.16 28.78
CA THR A 88 -8.38 12.81 28.94
C THR A 88 -8.55 11.99 30.20
#